data_AF-A0A4Z2BLE5-F1
#
_entry.id   AF-A0A4Z2BLE5-F1
#
_cell.length_a   1.000
_cell.length_b   1.000
_cell.length_c   1.000
_cell.angle_alpha   90.00
_cell.angle_beta   90.00
_cell.angle_gamma   90.00
#
_symmetry.space_group_name_H-M   'P 1'
#
loop_
_entity.id
_entity.type
_entity.pdbx_description
1 polymer ?
#
loop_
_entity_poly.entity_id
_entity_poly.type
_entity_poly.pdbx_seq_one_letter_code
_entity_poly.pdbx_strand_id
1 'polypeptide(L)'
;MVIFHLEDCPHSQALKKAFADEVELQRSIDEEFIVLNLVYETTDKHLSPDGQYVPRIIFVDPSMTVRADITGRYSNKMYAYETGDIRLLMSNMKKAKKLLKSEL
;
A
#
# COMPACT_ATOMS: atom_id res chain seq x y z
N MET A 1 2.59 5.05 -4.38
CA MET A 1 2.20 3.81 -3.68
C MET A 1 3.41 2.90 -3.63
N VAL A 2 3.79 2.42 -2.46
CA VAL A 2 4.96 1.54 -2.26
C VAL A 2 4.47 0.21 -1.75
N ILE A 3 4.85 -0.88 -2.42
CA ILE A 3 4.43 -2.24 -2.12
C ILE A 3 5.67 -3.06 -1.75
N PHE A 4 5.78 -3.41 -0.47
CA PHE A 4 6.77 -4.36 0.01
C PHE A 4 6.18 -5.77 -0.04
N HIS A 5 6.90 -6.68 -0.68
CA HIS A 5 6.48 -8.07 -0.83
C HIS A 5 7.70 -9.00 -0.89
N LEU A 6 7.50 -10.30 -0.77
CA LEU A 6 8.52 -11.30 -1.05
C LEU A 6 7.98 -12.31 -2.06
N GLU A 7 8.85 -12.81 -2.94
CA GLU A 7 8.48 -13.83 -3.92
C GLU A 7 8.06 -15.14 -3.23
N ASP A 8 8.82 -15.55 -2.20
CA ASP A 8 8.58 -16.77 -1.42
C ASP A 8 7.71 -16.53 -0.18
N CYS A 9 6.71 -15.64 -0.28
CA CYS A 9 5.74 -15.41 0.78
C CYS A 9 4.31 -15.75 0.31
N PRO A 10 3.63 -16.75 0.92
CA PRO A 10 2.27 -17.14 0.54
C PRO A 10 1.26 -15.98 0.58
N HIS A 11 1.37 -15.09 1.57
CA HIS A 11 0.49 -13.92 1.70
C HIS A 11 0.73 -12.90 0.58
N SER A 12 2.00 -12.66 0.20
CA SER A 12 2.34 -11.78 -0.92
C SER A 12 1.86 -12.34 -2.25
N GLN A 13 2.05 -13.64 -2.49
CA GLN A 13 1.56 -14.31 -3.71
C GLN A 13 0.03 -14.26 -3.81
N ALA A 14 -0.68 -14.54 -2.71
CA ALA A 14 -2.13 -14.48 -2.67
C ALA A 14 -2.65 -13.08 -2.97
N LEU A 15 -2.06 -12.05 -2.35
CA LEU A 15 -2.44 -10.65 -2.60
C LEU A 15 -2.15 -10.23 -4.04
N LYS A 16 -1.00 -10.62 -4.59
CA LYS A 16 -0.62 -10.36 -6.00
C LYS A 16 -1.64 -10.96 -6.97
N LYS A 17 -2.11 -12.18 -6.70
CA LYS A 17 -3.16 -12.81 -7.52
C LYS A 17 -4.48 -12.04 -7.42
N ALA A 18 -4.93 -11.71 -6.21
CA ALA A 18 -6.15 -10.93 -6.00
C ALA A 18 -6.08 -9.54 -6.65
N PHE A 19 -4.89 -8.94 -6.71
CA PHE A 19 -4.66 -7.69 -7.45
C PHE A 19 -4.84 -7.87 -8.96
N ALA A 20 -4.26 -8.92 -9.52
CA ALA A 20 -4.31 -9.18 -10.96
C ALA A 20 -5.72 -9.56 -11.44
N ASP A 21 -6.50 -10.21 -10.59
CA ASP A 21 -7.88 -10.62 -10.91
C ASP A 21 -8.85 -9.43 -10.89
N GLU A 22 -8.51 -8.30 -10.26
CA GLU A 22 -9.42 -7.18 -10.04
C GLU A 22 -9.16 -5.97 -10.96
N VAL A 23 -9.90 -5.94 -12.08
CA VAL A 23 -9.69 -5.01 -13.20
C VAL A 23 -9.80 -3.53 -12.81
N GLU A 24 -10.77 -3.16 -11.96
CA GLU A 24 -10.93 -1.75 -11.53
C GLU A 24 -9.75 -1.30 -10.66
N LEU A 25 -9.22 -2.20 -9.82
CA LEU A 25 -8.03 -1.92 -9.01
C LEU A 25 -6.81 -1.73 -9.91
N GLN A 26 -6.56 -2.63 -10.87
CA GLN A 26 -5.46 -2.50 -11.83
C GLN A 26 -5.51 -1.17 -12.57
N ARG A 27 -6.69 -0.81 -13.08
CA ARG A 27 -6.89 0.45 -13.80
C ARG A 27 -6.60 1.68 -12.92
N SER A 28 -7.11 1.70 -11.70
CA SER A 28 -6.85 2.80 -10.76
C SER A 28 -5.37 2.90 -10.39
N ILE A 29 -4.68 1.77 -10.23
CA ILE A 29 -3.24 1.74 -10.01
C ILE A 29 -2.49 2.36 -11.19
N ASP A 30 -2.77 1.90 -12.42
CA ASP A 30 -2.04 2.33 -13.62
C ASP A 30 -2.28 3.81 -13.97
N GLU A 31 -3.51 4.29 -13.81
CA GLU A 31 -3.88 5.66 -14.19
C GLU A 31 -3.57 6.69 -13.10
N GLU A 32 -3.60 6.31 -11.82
CA GLU A 32 -3.68 7.27 -10.71
C GLU A 32 -2.50 7.20 -9.73
N PHE A 33 -1.64 6.19 -9.82
CA PHE A 33 -0.52 6.01 -8.88
C PHE A 33 0.80 5.70 -9.58
N ILE A 34 1.87 6.32 -9.07
CA ILE A 34 3.22 5.78 -9.25
C ILE A 34 3.38 4.62 -8.27
N VAL A 35 3.62 3.41 -8.80
CA VAL A 35 3.82 2.21 -7.99
C VAL A 35 5.29 1.82 -7.96
N LEU A 36 5.80 1.62 -6.74
CA LEU A 36 7.11 1.04 -6.51
C LEU A 36 6.94 -0.32 -5.82
N ASN A 37 7.30 -1.39 -6.52
CA ASN A 37 7.34 -2.74 -5.96
C ASN A 37 8.75 -3.02 -5.43
N LEU A 38 8.85 -3.35 -4.14
CA LEU A 38 10.11 -3.63 -3.46
C LEU A 38 10.08 -5.03 -2.86
N VAL A 39 11.14 -5.79 -3.12
CA VAL A 39 11.40 -7.10 -2.49
C VAL A 39 12.44 -7.02 -1.36
N TYR A 40 13.05 -5.85 -1.20
CA TYR A 40 14.00 -5.52 -0.13
C TYR A 40 13.55 -4.25 0.58
N GLU A 41 13.88 -4.14 1.86
CA GLU A 41 13.59 -2.95 2.66
C GLU A 41 14.43 -1.74 2.21
N THR A 42 13.90 -0.55 2.46
CA THR A 42 14.63 0.70 2.21
C THR A 42 15.35 1.18 3.47
N THR A 43 16.23 2.16 3.33
CA THR A 43 16.86 2.84 4.47
C THR A 43 15.91 3.82 5.17
N ASP A 44 14.77 4.16 4.57
CA ASP A 44 13.79 5.06 5.15
C ASP A 44 12.90 4.34 6.16
N LYS A 45 13.08 4.72 7.43
CA LYS A 45 12.32 4.16 8.57
C LYS A 45 10.85 4.57 8.56
N HIS A 46 10.48 5.65 7.88
CA HIS A 46 9.08 6.07 7.76
C HIS A 46 8.25 5.10 6.91
N LEU A 47 8.89 4.21 6.13
CA LEU A 47 8.25 3.14 5.37
C LEU A 47 8.10 1.82 6.15
N SER A 48 8.44 1.80 7.44
CA SER A 48 8.25 0.65 8.34
C SER A 48 7.88 1.05 9.77
N PRO A 49 6.89 1.96 9.97
CA PRO A 49 6.60 2.55 11.29
C PRO A 49 6.08 1.54 12.31
N ASP A 50 5.53 0.41 11.88
CA ASP A 50 5.03 -0.69 12.71
C ASP A 50 5.71 -2.04 12.40
N GLY A 51 6.88 -1.99 11.74
CA GLY A 51 7.70 -3.16 11.45
C GLY A 51 7.85 -3.50 9.96
N GLN A 52 8.63 -4.55 9.70
CA GLN A 52 9.07 -4.96 8.36
C GLN A 52 8.37 -6.25 7.87
N TYR A 53 7.06 -6.36 8.08
CA TYR A 53 6.29 -7.50 7.58
C TYR A 53 5.90 -7.33 6.10
N VAL A 54 5.58 -8.44 5.43
CA VAL A 54 5.07 -8.46 4.06
C VAL A 54 3.79 -9.31 3.96
N PRO A 55 2.87 -9.03 3.01
CA PRO A 55 2.87 -7.84 2.15
C PRO A 55 2.51 -6.57 2.93
N ARG A 56 3.10 -5.44 2.53
CA ARG A 56 2.88 -4.14 3.16
C ARG A 56 2.73 -3.06 2.10
N ILE A 57 1.66 -2.27 2.18
CA ILE A 57 1.33 -1.23 1.20
C ILE A 57 1.27 0.12 1.89
N ILE A 58 2.11 1.05 1.44
CA ILE A 58 2.22 2.39 1.99
C ILE A 58 1.91 3.43 0.91
N PHE A 59 1.15 4.45 1.29
CA PHE A 59 0.90 5.61 0.45
C PHE A 59 1.83 6.75 0.86
N VAL A 60 2.43 7.38 -0.14
CA VAL A 60 3.30 8.55 0.02
C VAL A 60 2.66 9.67 -0.78
N ASP A 61 2.43 10.80 -0.11
CA ASP A 61 1.91 12.00 -0.74
C ASP A 61 3.00 12.65 -1.62
N PRO A 62 2.64 13.35 -2.72
CA PRO A 62 3.58 14.14 -3.50
C PRO A 62 4.43 15.14 -2.70
N SER A 63 3.99 15.55 -1.50
CA SER A 63 4.79 16.31 -0.54
C SER A 63 5.95 15.52 0.11
N MET A 64 6.21 14.29 -0.35
CA MET A 64 7.16 13.33 0.23
C MET A 64 6.81 12.88 1.66
N THR A 65 5.55 13.03 2.06
CA THR A 65 5.07 12.62 3.38
C THR A 65 4.39 11.26 3.33
N VAL A 66 4.81 10.33 4.19
CA VAL A 66 4.11 9.05 4.37
C VAL A 66 2.73 9.28 4.96
N ARG A 67 1.70 8.74 4.30
CA ARG A 67 0.28 8.84 4.71
C ARG A 67 -0.05 7.85 5.81
N ALA A 68 0.49 8.09 7.01
CA ALA A 68 0.28 7.23 8.19
C ALA A 68 -1.20 7.15 8.63
N ASP A 69 -2.05 8.09 8.19
CA ASP A 69 -3.50 8.10 8.42
C ASP A 69 -4.28 7.07 7.57
N ILE A 70 -3.61 6.40 6.63
CA ILE A 70 -4.21 5.40 5.74
C ILE A 70 -3.73 4.02 6.15
N THR A 71 -4.57 3.32 6.93
CA THR A 71 -4.28 2.00 7.48
C THR A 71 -5.27 0.95 6.97
N GLY A 72 -4.81 -0.30 6.91
CA GLY A 72 -5.62 -1.49 6.71
C GLY A 72 -6.40 -1.89 7.97
N ARG A 73 -6.85 -3.15 7.98
CA ARG A 73 -7.75 -3.69 9.02
C ARG A 73 -7.04 -4.05 10.32
N TYR A 74 -5.78 -4.47 10.25
CA TYR A 74 -5.08 -5.15 11.35
C TYR A 74 -4.33 -4.14 12.21
N SER A 75 -4.73 -3.94 13.46
CA SER A 75 -4.11 -2.95 14.36
C SER A 75 -2.65 -3.26 14.70
N ASN A 76 -2.25 -4.54 14.66
CA ASN A 76 -0.89 -4.99 14.88
C ASN A 76 -0.04 -5.04 13.59
N LYS A 77 -0.64 -4.81 12.43
CA LYS A 77 -0.01 -4.75 11.10
C LYS A 77 -0.79 -3.75 10.24
N MET A 78 -0.67 -2.48 10.57
CA MET A 78 -1.51 -1.38 10.10
C MET A 78 -1.48 -1.17 8.58
N TYR A 79 -0.48 -1.67 7.88
CA TYR A 79 -0.31 -1.51 6.43
C TYR A 79 -0.36 -2.86 5.69
N ALA A 80 -0.77 -3.93 6.37
CA ALA A 80 -1.06 -5.22 5.75
C ALA A 80 -2.46 -5.22 5.13
N TYR A 81 -2.57 -5.89 3.98
CA TYR A 81 -3.82 -6.16 3.30
C TYR A 81 -3.86 -7.63 2.91
N GLU A 82 -4.97 -8.31 3.20
CA GLU A 82 -5.21 -9.67 2.74
C GLU A 82 -6.13 -9.67 1.51
N THR A 83 -6.32 -10.84 0.89
CA THR A 83 -7.17 -10.99 -0.30
C THR A 83 -8.63 -10.55 -0.06
N GLY A 84 -9.11 -10.63 1.19
CA GLY A 84 -10.43 -10.14 1.59
C GLY A 84 -10.53 -8.61 1.73
N ASP A 85 -9.41 -7.89 1.69
CA ASP A 85 -9.35 -6.45 1.95
C ASP A 85 -9.23 -5.60 0.68
N ILE A 86 -9.38 -6.18 -0.51
CA ILE A 86 -9.24 -5.45 -1.79
C ILE A 86 -10.17 -4.23 -1.85
N ARG A 87 -11.42 -4.36 -1.39
CA ARG A 87 -12.35 -3.22 -1.31
C ARG A 87 -11.89 -2.12 -0.35
N LEU A 88 -11.31 -2.50 0.79
CA LEU A 88 -10.73 -1.56 1.74
C LEU A 88 -9.52 -0.85 1.13
N LEU A 89 -8.65 -1.60 0.44
CA LEU A 89 -7.51 -1.03 -0.28
C LEU A 89 -7.97 0.00 -1.31
N MET A 90 -8.98 -0.31 -2.14
CA MET A 90 -9.52 0.65 -3.11
C MET A 90 -10.08 1.91 -2.44
N SER A 91 -10.75 1.76 -1.28
CA SER A 91 -11.18 2.92 -0.48
C SER A 91 -9.99 3.74 0.03
N ASN A 92 -8.93 3.08 0.48
CA ASN A 92 -7.70 3.71 0.94
C ASN A 92 -6.95 4.41 -0.19
N MET A 93 -6.92 3.85 -1.41
CA MET A 93 -6.42 4.52 -2.60
C MET A 93 -7.22 5.79 -2.90
N LYS A 94 -8.57 5.73 -2.84
CA LYS A 94 -9.41 6.92 -3.00
C LYS A 94 -9.11 7.99 -1.94
N LYS A 95 -8.78 7.59 -0.70
CA LYS A 95 -8.34 8.51 0.36
C LYS A 95 -6.94 9.08 0.09
N ALA A 96 -6.01 8.27 -0.42
CA ALA A 96 -4.65 8.70 -0.75
C ALA A 96 -4.59 9.75 -1.86
N LYS A 97 -5.54 9.70 -2.81
CA LYS A 97 -5.69 10.73 -3.86
C LYS A 97 -6.09 12.10 -3.33
N LYS A 98 -6.68 12.16 -2.13
CA LYS A 98 -6.93 13.44 -1.45
C LYS A 98 -5.63 13.91 -0.84
N LEU A 99 -4.94 14.79 -1.56
CA LEU A 99 -3.64 15.34 -1.17
C LEU A 99 -3.72 16.01 0.19
N LEU A 100 -2.61 15.95 0.92
CA LEU A 100 -2.47 16.74 2.14
C LEU A 100 -2.57 18.22 1.79
N LYS A 101 -3.30 18.99 2.61
CA LYS A 101 -3.35 20.44 2.46
C LYS A 101 -1.96 20.99 2.78
N SER A 102 -1.38 21.76 1.89
CA SER A 102 -0.30 22.66 2.27
C SER A 102 -0.89 23.68 3.23
N GLU A 103 -0.35 23.79 4.45
CA GLU A 103 -0.62 24.99 5.25
C GLU A 103 -0.04 26.18 4.48
N LEU A 104 -0.94 27.03 3.98
CA LEU A 104 -0.66 28.30 3.34
C LEU A 104 -1.20 29.39 4.26
#